data_AF-V5GIR9-F1
#
_entry.id   AF-V5GIR9-F1
#
_cell.length_a   1.000
_cell.length_b   1.000
_cell.length_c   1.000
_cell.angle_alpha   90.00
_cell.angle_beta   90.00
_cell.angle_gamma   90.00
#
_symmetry.space_group_name_H-M   'P 1'
#
loop_
_entity.id
_entity.type
_entity.pdbx_description
1 polymer ?
#
loop_
_entity_poly.entity_id
_entity_poly.type
_entity_poly.pdbx_seq_one_letter_code
_entity_poly.pdbx_strand_id
1 'polypeptide(L)'
;RDRVKLAVSLLVGAKVLSVTVPVIFKYAVDYLNAGAALNMDTAPQTAATIATSLLLGYGIARASAAGFNELRNAVFAKVAQHSIRKIAKNVFLHLHNLDLAFHLQRQTGALSKTIDRGSRGINFVLSAMVFNVVPTIFELALVSSILGIKCGAAFAGISLGCVGIYAVYTLTVTQWRTKFRIYMNQAENEAGNKAIDSLINYETVKYFNNEKFEADRYDGVLKKYEDASLKTSSSLALLNFGQNAIFSAALSGIMILAANEIVKGNMTVGDLVMVNGLLFQLSIPLGFLGSVYREVRQALIDMQ
;
A
#
# COMPACT_ATOMS: atom_id res chain seq x y z
N ARG A 1 16.31 21.23 1.08
CA ARG A 1 16.92 20.03 1.69
C ARG A 1 16.40 19.81 3.11
N ASP A 2 16.19 20.86 3.90
CA ASP A 2 15.74 20.73 5.30
C ASP A 2 14.34 20.14 5.46
N ARG A 3 13.41 20.45 4.54
CA ARG A 3 12.08 19.81 4.52
C ARG A 3 12.13 18.30 4.26
N VAL A 4 13.11 17.83 3.49
CA VAL A 4 13.32 16.39 3.24
C VAL A 4 13.87 15.74 4.50
N LYS A 5 14.85 16.36 5.16
CA LYS A 5 15.37 15.89 6.45
C LYS A 5 14.26 15.81 7.51
N LEU A 6 13.42 16.84 7.60
CA LEU A 6 12.27 16.88 8.51
C LEU A 6 11.24 15.77 8.20
N ALA A 7 10.93 15.54 6.92
CA ALA A 7 10.02 14.46 6.52
C ALA A 7 10.59 13.08 6.88
N VAL A 8 11.89 12.87 6.67
CA VAL A 8 12.57 11.61 7.05
C VAL A 8 12.63 11.44 8.57
N SER A 9 12.88 12.49 9.34
CA SER A 9 12.86 12.39 10.81
C SER A 9 11.45 12.09 11.34
N LEU A 10 10.41 12.72 10.77
CA LEU A 10 9.01 12.42 11.09
C LEU A 10 8.63 10.99 10.72
N LEU A 11 9.16 10.46 9.62
CA LEU A 11 8.96 9.08 9.19
C LEU A 11 9.56 8.08 10.18
N VAL A 12 10.81 8.30 10.59
CA VAL A 12 11.47 7.46 11.59
C VAL A 12 10.71 7.54 12.91
N GLY A 13 10.37 8.75 13.38
CA GLY A 13 9.60 8.95 14.61
C GLY A 13 8.22 8.27 14.57
N ALA A 14 7.49 8.40 13.47
CA ALA A 14 6.18 7.75 13.30
C ALA A 14 6.28 6.22 13.37
N LYS A 15 7.29 5.62 12.71
CA LYS A 15 7.49 4.17 12.71
C LYS A 15 7.95 3.64 14.06
N VAL A 16 8.85 4.34 14.75
CA VAL A 16 9.26 4.00 16.12
C VAL A 16 8.06 4.05 17.06
N LEU A 17 7.23 5.10 17.00
CA LEU A 17 6.01 5.18 17.80
C LEU A 17 5.02 4.05 17.46
N SER A 18 4.80 3.76 16.18
CA SER A 18 3.91 2.68 15.74
C SER A 18 4.31 1.34 16.33
N VAL A 19 5.60 1.01 16.30
CA VAL A 19 6.18 -0.22 16.86
C VAL A 19 6.13 -0.22 18.40
N THR A 20 6.12 0.95 19.04
CA THR A 20 6.01 1.09 20.50
C THR A 20 4.57 0.83 21.00
N VAL A 21 3.56 1.06 20.16
CA VAL A 21 2.14 0.88 20.53
C VAL A 21 1.82 -0.54 21.03
N PRO A 22 2.18 -1.64 20.32
CA PRO A 22 1.99 -3.00 20.82
C PRO A 22 2.81 -3.31 22.09
N VAL A 23 3.96 -2.67 22.26
CA VAL A 23 4.81 -2.85 23.45
C VAL A 23 4.16 -2.22 24.69
N ILE A 24 3.59 -1.03 24.58
CA ILE A 24 2.81 -0.40 25.66
C ILE A 24 1.60 -1.29 26.00
N PHE A 25 0.96 -1.86 24.97
CA PHE A 25 -0.20 -2.73 25.18
C PHE A 25 0.19 -4.03 25.89
N LYS A 26 1.34 -4.62 25.58
CA LYS A 26 1.92 -5.72 26.37
C LYS A 26 2.01 -5.38 27.84
N TYR A 27 2.66 -4.24 28.17
CA TYR A 27 2.85 -3.87 29.58
C TYR A 27 1.53 -3.63 30.31
N ALA A 28 0.52 -3.08 29.62
CA ALA A 28 -0.82 -2.95 30.18
C ALA A 28 -1.45 -4.33 30.51
N VAL A 29 -1.33 -5.30 29.59
CA VAL A 29 -1.86 -6.66 29.78
C VAL A 29 -1.11 -7.40 30.88
N ASP A 30 0.23 -7.31 30.90
CA ASP A 30 1.05 -7.96 31.92
C ASP A 30 0.78 -7.39 33.32
N TYR A 31 0.59 -6.08 33.44
CA TYR A 31 0.26 -5.43 34.70
C TYR A 31 -1.10 -5.86 35.25
N LEU A 32 -2.11 -5.96 34.36
CA LEU A 32 -3.44 -6.47 34.73
C LEU A 32 -3.39 -7.95 35.13
N ASN A 33 -2.51 -8.75 34.52
CA ASN A 33 -2.36 -10.16 34.82
C ASN A 33 -1.57 -10.41 36.13
N ALA A 34 -0.60 -9.55 36.46
CA ALA A 34 0.22 -9.65 37.67
C ALA A 34 -0.51 -9.25 38.97
N GLY A 35 -1.74 -8.71 38.88
CA GLY A 35 -2.53 -8.21 40.01
C GLY A 35 -3.95 -8.81 40.13
N ALA A 36 -4.19 -9.96 39.50
CA ALA A 36 -5.47 -10.68 39.54
C ALA A 36 -5.41 -12.02 40.30
N ALA A 37 -4.65 -12.07 41.39
CA ALA A 37 -5.27 -12.52 42.63
C ALA A 37 -5.85 -11.25 43.26
N LEU A 38 -7.13 -10.97 43.00
CA LEU A 38 -7.86 -9.86 43.60
C LEU A 38 -7.90 -10.06 45.12
N ASN A 39 -6.85 -9.64 45.83
CA ASN A 39 -6.91 -9.43 47.27
C ASN A 39 -7.82 -8.21 47.49
N MET A 40 -9.10 -8.49 47.71
CA MET A 40 -10.19 -7.54 47.92
C MET A 40 -10.11 -6.80 49.26
N ASP A 41 -8.93 -6.48 49.77
CA ASP A 41 -8.82 -5.84 51.09
C ASP A 41 -8.29 -4.41 51.10
N THR A 42 -7.42 -3.94 50.18
CA THR A 42 -6.95 -2.52 50.28
C THR A 42 -6.26 -1.86 49.06
N ALA A 43 -6.34 -2.39 47.83
CA ALA A 43 -5.60 -1.82 46.67
C ALA A 43 -6.38 -1.43 45.37
N PRO A 44 -7.66 -1.01 45.35
CA PRO A 44 -8.34 -0.72 44.07
C PRO A 44 -7.79 0.51 43.32
N GLN A 45 -7.20 1.49 44.02
CA GLN A 45 -6.86 2.79 43.42
C GLN A 45 -5.55 2.76 42.63
N THR A 46 -4.48 2.16 43.14
CA THR A 46 -3.15 2.20 42.46
C THR A 46 -3.11 1.34 41.21
N ALA A 47 -3.71 0.14 41.23
CA ALA A 47 -3.78 -0.74 40.06
C ALA A 47 -4.66 -0.15 38.95
N ALA A 48 -5.80 0.47 39.33
CA ALA A 48 -6.63 1.20 38.40
C ALA A 48 -5.91 2.42 37.81
N THR A 49 -5.14 3.18 38.59
CA THR A 49 -4.39 4.35 38.08
C THR A 49 -3.30 3.96 37.09
N ILE A 50 -2.51 2.91 37.37
CA ILE A 50 -1.42 2.49 36.46
C ILE A 50 -1.99 1.87 35.19
N ALA A 51 -2.96 0.95 35.27
CA ALA A 51 -3.60 0.36 34.10
C ALA A 51 -4.29 1.42 33.24
N THR A 52 -5.01 2.37 33.86
CA THR A 52 -5.65 3.49 33.15
C THR A 52 -4.61 4.40 32.49
N SER A 53 -3.50 4.69 33.16
CA SER A 53 -2.41 5.49 32.59
C SER A 53 -1.72 4.82 31.40
N LEU A 54 -1.53 3.49 31.43
CA LEU A 54 -0.95 2.72 30.33
C LEU A 54 -1.91 2.63 29.13
N LEU A 55 -3.21 2.48 29.37
CA LEU A 55 -4.23 2.47 28.31
C LEU A 55 -4.43 3.85 27.67
N LEU A 56 -4.42 4.92 28.49
CA LEU A 56 -4.39 6.29 27.99
C LEU A 56 -3.09 6.54 27.19
N GLY A 57 -1.95 6.07 27.70
CA GLY A 57 -0.66 6.13 27.02
C GLY A 57 -0.67 5.40 25.68
N TYR A 58 -1.30 4.23 25.59
CA TYR A 58 -1.52 3.50 24.34
C TYR A 58 -2.35 4.34 23.35
N GLY A 59 -3.46 4.93 23.80
CA GLY A 59 -4.31 5.79 22.98
C GLY A 59 -3.56 7.02 22.44
N ILE A 60 -2.82 7.70 23.31
CA ILE A 60 -1.99 8.86 22.96
C ILE A 60 -0.89 8.44 21.98
N ALA A 61 -0.14 7.36 22.26
CA ALA A 61 0.92 6.88 21.38
C ALA A 61 0.40 6.51 19.99
N ARG A 62 -0.78 5.88 19.92
CA ARG A 62 -1.44 5.55 18.65
C ARG A 62 -1.88 6.80 17.89
N ALA A 63 -2.47 7.78 18.58
CA ALA A 63 -2.86 9.06 17.99
C ALA A 63 -1.63 9.87 17.52
N SER A 64 -0.55 9.89 18.30
CA SER A 64 0.72 10.54 17.94
C SER A 64 1.41 9.87 16.76
N ALA A 65 1.41 8.53 16.67
CA ALA A 65 1.94 7.80 15.54
C ALA A 65 1.19 8.16 14.24
N ALA A 66 -0.15 8.19 14.29
CA ALA A 66 -0.98 8.63 13.17
C ALA A 66 -0.72 10.11 12.82
N GLY A 67 -0.66 11.00 13.82
CA GLY A 67 -0.39 12.42 13.65
C GLY A 67 0.97 12.69 12.99
N PHE A 68 2.03 11.99 13.39
CA PHE A 68 3.35 12.11 12.75
C PHE A 68 3.35 11.56 11.33
N ASN A 69 2.59 10.50 11.05
CA ASN A 69 2.45 9.98 9.70
C ASN A 69 1.75 10.98 8.78
N GLU A 70 0.67 11.61 9.24
CA GLU A 70 -0.03 12.65 8.46
C GLU A 70 0.79 13.94 8.32
N LEU A 71 1.51 14.33 9.38
CA LEU A 71 2.40 15.49 9.32
C LEU A 71 3.55 15.26 8.33
N ARG A 72 4.13 14.05 8.30
CA ARG A 72 5.09 13.63 7.29
C ARG A 72 4.49 13.77 5.88
N ASN A 73 3.28 13.26 5.66
CA ASN A 73 2.60 13.33 4.36
C ASN A 73 2.41 14.80 3.93
N ALA A 74 1.96 15.67 4.82
CA ALA A 74 1.75 17.09 4.54
C ALA A 74 3.06 17.85 4.24
N VAL A 75 4.12 17.60 5.02
CA VAL A 75 5.44 18.22 4.79
C VAL A 75 6.02 17.79 3.45
N PHE A 76 5.92 16.49 3.12
CA PHE A 76 6.47 15.97 1.89
C PHE A 76 5.62 16.33 0.66
N ALA A 77 4.30 16.46 0.78
CA ALA A 77 3.43 16.94 -0.31
C ALA A 77 3.91 18.30 -0.85
N LYS A 78 4.33 19.22 0.03
CA LYS A 78 4.93 20.50 -0.39
C LYS A 78 6.24 20.32 -1.17
N VAL A 79 7.05 19.33 -0.81
CA VAL A 79 8.31 19.01 -1.51
C VAL A 79 8.03 18.38 -2.88
N ALA A 80 7.10 17.42 -2.93
CA ALA A 80 6.68 16.77 -4.17
C ALA A 80 6.12 17.79 -5.17
N GLN A 81 5.15 18.61 -4.76
CA GLN A 81 4.54 19.63 -5.62
C GLN A 81 5.53 20.70 -6.08
N HIS A 82 6.45 21.12 -5.21
CA HIS A 82 7.51 22.04 -5.63
C HIS A 82 8.42 21.42 -6.70
N SER A 83 8.73 20.13 -6.58
CA SER A 83 9.54 19.39 -7.55
C SER A 83 8.82 19.24 -8.88
N ILE A 84 7.54 18.88 -8.88
CA ILE A 84 6.70 18.79 -10.10
C ILE A 84 6.71 20.13 -10.84
N ARG A 85 6.42 21.23 -10.12
CA ARG A 85 6.41 22.58 -10.71
C ARG A 85 7.75 22.95 -11.34
N LYS A 86 8.87 22.63 -10.67
CA LYS A 86 10.22 22.93 -11.18
C LYS A 86 10.56 22.09 -12.41
N ILE A 87 10.26 20.79 -12.40
CA ILE A 87 10.48 19.91 -13.54
C ILE A 87 9.63 20.36 -14.73
N ALA A 88 8.33 20.60 -14.53
CA ALA A 88 7.43 21.08 -15.59
C ALA A 88 7.94 22.38 -16.23
N LYS A 89 8.36 23.37 -15.42
CA LYS A 89 8.95 24.62 -15.92
C LYS A 89 10.25 24.37 -16.71
N ASN A 90 11.15 23.54 -16.19
CA ASN A 90 12.41 23.24 -16.85
C ASN A 90 12.21 22.54 -18.18
N VAL A 91 11.27 21.58 -18.26
CA VAL A 91 10.99 20.91 -19.51
C VAL A 91 10.31 21.87 -20.50
N PHE A 92 9.41 22.74 -20.05
CA PHE A 92 8.82 23.77 -20.90
C PHE A 92 9.88 24.72 -21.51
N LEU A 93 10.84 25.18 -20.70
CA LEU A 93 11.95 26.02 -21.17
C LEU A 93 12.89 25.26 -22.11
N HIS A 94 13.18 23.99 -21.80
CA HIS A 94 14.01 23.16 -22.67
C HIS A 94 13.35 22.95 -24.03
N LEU A 95 12.04 22.68 -24.05
CA LEU A 95 11.28 22.54 -25.30
C LEU A 95 11.33 23.81 -26.15
N HIS A 96 11.30 25.01 -25.56
CA HIS A 96 11.43 26.27 -26.31
C HIS A 96 12.84 26.53 -26.86
N ASN A 97 13.87 25.91 -26.27
CA ASN A 97 15.26 26.06 -26.71
C ASN A 97 15.67 25.04 -27.78
N LEU A 98 14.75 24.19 -28.24
CA LEU A 98 15.00 23.24 -29.31
C LEU A 98 14.87 23.95 -30.68
N ASP A 99 15.57 23.39 -31.67
CA ASP A 99 15.65 23.97 -33.00
C ASP A 99 14.30 23.88 -33.75
N LEU A 100 14.13 24.77 -34.73
CA LEU A 100 12.91 24.81 -35.54
C LEU A 100 12.66 23.49 -36.28
N ALA A 101 13.71 22.76 -36.70
CA ALA A 101 13.54 21.47 -37.37
C ALA A 101 12.97 20.41 -36.41
N PHE A 102 13.38 20.40 -35.14
CA PHE A 102 12.76 19.58 -34.10
C PHE A 102 11.26 19.87 -33.94
N HIS A 103 10.86 21.14 -33.96
CA HIS A 103 9.45 21.54 -33.85
C HIS A 103 8.62 21.21 -35.09
N LEU A 104 9.21 21.25 -36.29
CA LEU A 104 8.55 20.96 -37.56
C LEU A 104 8.46 19.46 -37.88
N GLN A 105 9.42 18.64 -37.41
CA GLN A 105 9.42 17.19 -37.66
C GLN A 105 8.57 16.38 -36.67
N ARG A 106 8.30 16.89 -35.46
CA ARG A 106 7.52 16.16 -34.45
C ARG A 106 6.09 16.67 -34.35
N GLN A 107 5.15 15.73 -34.16
CA GLN A 107 3.83 16.06 -33.64
C GLN A 107 3.98 16.64 -32.22
N THR A 108 4.03 17.97 -32.11
CA THR A 108 4.25 18.73 -30.86
C THR A 108 3.34 18.29 -29.72
N GLY A 109 2.10 17.86 -30.03
CA GLY A 109 1.15 17.30 -29.06
C GLY A 109 1.59 15.95 -28.45
N ALA A 110 2.07 15.00 -29.26
CA ALA A 110 2.50 13.69 -28.79
C ALA A 110 3.77 13.77 -27.91
N LEU A 111 4.68 14.69 -28.27
CA LEU A 111 5.88 14.95 -27.49
C LEU A 111 5.57 15.56 -26.13
N SER A 112 4.72 16.59 -26.09
CA SER A 112 4.28 17.25 -24.85
C SER A 112 3.61 16.25 -23.90
N LYS A 113 2.74 15.38 -24.42
CA LYS A 113 2.05 14.33 -23.65
C LYS A 113 3.00 13.26 -23.11
N THR A 114 4.08 12.97 -23.82
CA THR A 114 5.11 12.00 -23.39
C THR A 114 5.98 12.57 -22.27
N ILE A 115 6.42 13.81 -22.42
CA ILE A 115 7.14 14.56 -21.38
C ILE A 115 6.32 14.67 -20.08
N ASP A 116 5.04 15.00 -20.22
CA ASP A 116 4.13 15.18 -19.09
C ASP A 116 3.88 13.83 -18.37
N ARG A 117 3.73 12.73 -19.11
CA ARG A 117 3.74 11.36 -18.55
C ARG A 117 5.04 11.02 -17.84
N GLY A 118 6.20 11.23 -18.48
CA GLY A 118 7.51 10.91 -17.91
C GLY A 118 7.77 11.67 -16.61
N SER A 119 7.47 12.98 -16.57
CA SER A 119 7.58 13.81 -15.36
C SER A 119 6.69 13.31 -14.22
N ARG A 120 5.43 12.95 -14.51
CA ARG A 120 4.53 12.33 -13.52
C ARG A 120 5.02 10.97 -13.06
N GLY A 121 5.55 10.14 -13.97
CA GLY A 121 6.12 8.84 -13.67
C GLY A 121 7.30 8.94 -12.70
N ILE A 122 8.25 9.85 -12.95
CA ILE A 122 9.39 10.12 -12.06
C ILE A 122 8.89 10.50 -10.66
N ASN A 123 7.93 11.42 -10.58
CA ASN A 123 7.40 11.84 -9.28
C ASN A 123 6.71 10.70 -8.55
N PHE A 124 5.92 9.91 -9.27
CA PHE A 124 5.25 8.74 -8.72
C PHE A 124 6.27 7.76 -8.13
N VAL A 125 7.32 7.40 -8.88
CA VAL A 125 8.35 6.44 -8.40
C VAL A 125 9.05 6.98 -7.15
N LEU A 126 9.50 8.24 -7.17
CA LEU A 126 10.15 8.85 -6.01
C LEU A 126 9.23 8.87 -4.79
N SER A 127 7.97 9.23 -4.98
CA SER A 127 6.97 9.26 -3.91
C SER A 127 6.70 7.84 -3.38
N ALA A 128 6.48 6.86 -4.26
CA ALA A 128 6.24 5.48 -3.87
C ALA A 128 7.43 4.88 -3.09
N MET A 129 8.66 5.19 -3.51
CA MET A 129 9.86 4.76 -2.80
C MET A 129 9.94 5.35 -1.38
N VAL A 130 9.71 6.66 -1.24
CA VAL A 130 9.85 7.35 0.06
C VAL A 130 8.68 7.06 1.01
N PHE A 131 7.46 6.93 0.49
CA PHE A 131 6.27 6.79 1.32
C PHE A 131 5.88 5.37 1.64
N ASN A 132 6.15 4.43 0.72
CA ASN A 132 5.72 3.04 0.85
C ASN A 132 6.92 2.13 1.02
N VAL A 133 7.88 2.11 0.08
CA VAL A 133 8.95 1.09 0.09
C VAL A 133 9.92 1.26 1.27
N VAL A 134 10.55 2.44 1.41
CA VAL A 134 11.53 2.70 2.47
C VAL A 134 10.92 2.51 3.88
N PRO A 135 9.73 3.05 4.18
CA PRO A 135 9.13 2.86 5.51
C PRO A 135 8.73 1.42 5.80
N THR A 136 8.31 0.66 4.79
CA THR A 136 7.96 -0.75 4.95
C THR A 136 9.20 -1.59 5.25
N ILE A 137 10.31 -1.35 4.55
CA ILE A 137 11.59 -2.03 4.82
C ILE A 137 12.08 -1.67 6.23
N PHE A 138 12.00 -0.40 6.61
CA PHE A 138 12.39 0.05 7.94
C PHE A 138 11.53 -0.57 9.05
N GLU A 139 10.22 -0.61 8.87
CA GLU A 139 9.28 -1.22 9.81
C GLU A 139 9.48 -2.73 9.92
N LEU A 140 9.69 -3.42 8.79
CA LEU A 140 10.03 -4.84 8.76
C LEU A 140 11.33 -5.13 9.52
N ALA A 141 12.37 -4.32 9.32
CA ALA A 141 13.63 -4.46 10.01
C ALA A 141 13.48 -4.24 11.53
N LEU A 142 12.72 -3.21 11.95
CA LEU A 142 12.43 -2.95 13.35
C LEU A 142 11.66 -4.09 14.00
N VAL A 143 10.54 -4.52 13.39
CA VAL A 143 9.71 -5.60 13.92
C VAL A 143 10.49 -6.91 14.01
N SER A 144 11.22 -7.28 12.96
CA SER A 144 12.03 -8.51 12.94
C SER A 144 13.14 -8.48 13.99
N SER A 145 13.79 -7.32 14.19
CA SER A 145 14.82 -7.15 15.21
C SER A 145 14.25 -7.26 16.62
N ILE A 146 13.10 -6.62 16.88
CA ILE A 146 12.44 -6.68 18.19
C ILE A 146 11.98 -8.10 18.51
N LEU A 147 11.35 -8.79 17.55
CA LEU A 147 10.93 -10.17 17.72
C LEU A 147 12.12 -11.10 17.95
N GLY A 148 13.22 -10.93 17.19
CA GLY A 148 14.42 -11.74 17.33
C GLY A 148 15.10 -11.59 18.69
N ILE A 149 15.19 -10.36 19.21
CA ILE A 149 15.84 -10.07 20.50
C ILE A 149 14.93 -10.44 21.69
N LYS A 150 13.62 -10.15 21.61
CA LYS A 150 12.69 -10.33 22.75
C LYS A 150 12.07 -11.72 22.84
N CYS A 151 11.73 -12.33 21.71
CA CYS A 151 10.96 -13.58 21.66
C CYS A 151 11.79 -14.75 21.10
N GLY A 152 12.91 -14.46 20.43
CA GLY A 152 13.84 -15.44 19.88
C GLY A 152 13.79 -15.55 18.36
N ALA A 153 14.79 -16.23 17.80
CA ALA A 153 15.01 -16.33 16.34
C ALA A 153 13.84 -16.98 15.58
N ALA A 154 13.08 -17.88 16.23
CA ALA A 154 11.91 -18.53 15.62
C ALA A 154 10.81 -17.52 15.23
N PHE A 155 10.55 -16.51 16.07
CA PHE A 155 9.56 -15.47 15.81
C PHE A 155 9.98 -14.54 14.68
N ALA A 156 11.26 -14.16 14.64
CA ALA A 156 11.83 -13.40 13.53
C ALA A 156 11.77 -14.19 12.21
N GLY A 157 12.07 -15.49 12.25
CA GLY A 157 11.99 -16.38 11.09
C GLY A 157 10.58 -16.47 10.50
N ILE A 158 9.56 -16.57 11.35
CA ILE A 158 8.16 -16.60 10.88
C ILE A 158 7.73 -15.24 10.33
N SER A 159 8.12 -14.14 10.96
CA SER A 159 7.82 -12.79 10.46
C SER A 159 8.44 -12.56 9.08
N LEU A 160 9.74 -12.82 8.93
CA LEU A 160 10.44 -12.70 7.64
C LEU A 160 9.90 -13.68 6.59
N GLY A 161 9.62 -14.92 6.99
CA GLY A 161 9.02 -15.94 6.14
C GLY A 161 7.63 -15.53 5.64
N CYS A 162 6.77 -15.00 6.52
CA CYS A 162 5.45 -14.46 6.18
C CYS A 162 5.58 -13.37 5.11
N VAL A 163 6.47 -12.39 5.32
CA VAL A 163 6.66 -11.29 4.37
C VAL A 163 7.23 -11.79 3.04
N GLY A 164 8.18 -12.73 3.07
CA GLY A 164 8.73 -13.37 1.88
C GLY A 164 7.68 -14.11 1.06
N ILE A 165 6.90 -14.98 1.70
CA ILE A 165 5.80 -15.73 1.07
C ILE A 165 4.75 -14.75 0.52
N TYR A 166 4.37 -13.74 1.30
CA TYR A 166 3.45 -12.69 0.89
C TYR A 166 3.94 -11.96 -0.37
N ALA A 167 5.20 -11.56 -0.40
CA ALA A 167 5.79 -10.84 -1.53
C ALA A 167 5.81 -11.71 -2.78
N VAL A 168 6.27 -12.95 -2.69
CA VAL A 168 6.32 -13.90 -3.81
C VAL A 168 4.91 -14.18 -4.35
N TYR A 169 3.95 -14.48 -3.46
CA TYR A 169 2.56 -14.70 -3.84
C TYR A 169 1.97 -13.47 -4.55
N THR A 170 2.10 -12.29 -3.92
CA THR A 170 1.53 -11.04 -4.44
C THR A 170 2.10 -10.69 -5.81
N LEU A 171 3.43 -10.77 -5.98
CA LEU A 171 4.07 -10.46 -7.25
C LEU A 171 3.67 -11.45 -8.35
N THR A 172 3.66 -12.75 -8.06
CA THR A 172 3.30 -13.79 -9.01
C THR A 172 1.85 -13.65 -9.47
N VAL A 173 0.91 -13.51 -8.53
CA VAL A 173 -0.52 -13.35 -8.86
C VAL A 173 -0.79 -12.02 -9.55
N THR A 174 -0.09 -10.95 -9.15
CA THR A 174 -0.21 -9.63 -9.78
C THR A 174 0.25 -9.67 -11.23
N GLN A 175 1.39 -10.29 -11.53
CA GLN A 175 1.85 -10.46 -12.90
C GLN A 175 0.87 -11.29 -13.73
N TRP A 176 0.39 -12.41 -13.18
CA TRP A 176 -0.60 -13.26 -13.85
C TRP A 176 -1.91 -12.53 -14.13
N ARG A 177 -2.46 -11.75 -13.18
CA ARG A 177 -3.74 -11.03 -13.39
C ARG A 177 -3.63 -9.81 -14.29
N THR A 178 -2.42 -9.28 -14.50
CA THR A 178 -2.21 -8.08 -15.32
C THR A 178 -2.72 -8.30 -16.76
N LYS A 179 -2.60 -9.51 -17.29
CA LYS A 179 -3.13 -9.86 -18.64
C LYS A 179 -4.64 -9.68 -18.77
N PHE A 180 -5.42 -10.01 -17.72
CA PHE A 180 -6.88 -9.84 -17.75
C PHE A 180 -7.25 -8.38 -17.79
N ARG A 181 -6.51 -7.54 -17.06
CA ARG A 181 -6.71 -6.10 -17.08
C ARG A 181 -6.33 -5.47 -18.41
N ILE A 182 -5.27 -5.95 -19.06
CA ILE A 182 -4.92 -5.50 -20.42
C ILE A 182 -6.05 -5.84 -21.40
N TYR A 183 -6.57 -7.07 -21.36
CA TYR A 183 -7.67 -7.49 -22.23
C TYR A 183 -8.97 -6.70 -21.96
N MET A 184 -9.28 -6.44 -20.68
CA MET A 184 -10.41 -5.58 -20.29
C MET A 184 -10.28 -4.18 -20.88
N ASN A 185 -9.11 -3.54 -20.77
CA ASN A 185 -8.86 -2.22 -21.35
C ASN A 185 -8.95 -2.23 -22.89
N GLN A 186 -8.54 -3.33 -23.55
CA GLN A 186 -8.68 -3.48 -25.00
C GLN A 186 -10.15 -3.55 -25.42
N ALA A 187 -10.95 -4.37 -24.72
CA ALA A 187 -12.39 -4.47 -24.97
C ALA A 187 -13.13 -3.15 -24.68
N GLU A 188 -12.72 -2.42 -23.64
CA GLU A 188 -13.24 -1.08 -23.32
C GLU A 188 -12.96 -0.08 -24.47
N ASN A 189 -11.73 -0.06 -24.98
CA ASN A 189 -11.36 0.79 -26.12
C ASN A 189 -12.12 0.39 -27.40
N GLU A 190 -12.31 -0.91 -27.66
CA GLU A 190 -13.10 -1.40 -28.80
C GLU A 190 -14.56 -0.93 -28.68
N ALA A 191 -15.17 -1.04 -27.50
CA ALA A 191 -16.53 -0.58 -27.23
C ALA A 191 -16.64 0.94 -27.43
N GLY A 192 -15.72 1.71 -26.85
CA GLY A 192 -15.67 3.16 -27.00
C GLY A 192 -15.55 3.60 -28.46
N ASN A 193 -14.66 2.96 -29.23
CA ASN A 193 -14.49 3.25 -30.65
C ASN A 193 -15.76 2.92 -31.45
N LYS A 194 -16.44 1.80 -31.17
CA LYS A 194 -17.69 1.42 -31.84
C LYS A 194 -18.82 2.40 -31.55
N ALA A 195 -18.95 2.86 -30.30
CA ALA A 195 -19.94 3.86 -29.92
C ALA A 195 -19.68 5.19 -30.63
N ILE A 196 -18.42 5.66 -30.66
CA ILE A 196 -18.04 6.90 -31.34
C ILE A 196 -18.31 6.79 -32.85
N ASP A 197 -17.92 5.69 -33.49
CA ASP A 197 -18.15 5.45 -34.93
C ASP A 197 -19.64 5.48 -35.29
N SER A 198 -20.50 4.86 -34.46
CA SER A 198 -21.95 4.88 -34.67
C SER A 198 -22.55 6.28 -34.49
N LEU A 199 -22.02 7.10 -33.58
CA LEU A 199 -22.51 8.46 -33.32
C LEU A 199 -22.02 9.46 -34.38
N ILE A 200 -20.80 9.30 -34.87
CA ILE A 200 -20.28 10.10 -35.99
C ILE A 200 -21.11 9.80 -37.25
N ASN A 201 -21.42 8.53 -37.50
CA ASN A 201 -22.22 8.10 -38.66
C ASN A 201 -23.72 8.01 -38.34
N TYR A 202 -24.21 8.82 -37.39
CA TYR A 202 -25.60 8.79 -36.93
C TYR A 202 -26.62 8.88 -38.06
N GLU A 203 -26.37 9.78 -39.02
CA GLU A 203 -27.23 9.98 -40.20
C GLU A 203 -27.35 8.69 -41.01
N THR A 204 -26.25 7.99 -41.27
CA THR A 204 -26.25 6.71 -41.99
C THR A 204 -27.04 5.66 -41.24
N VAL A 205 -26.86 5.54 -39.92
CA VAL A 205 -27.62 4.58 -39.11
C VAL A 205 -29.12 4.85 -39.21
N LYS A 206 -29.52 6.13 -39.19
CA LYS A 206 -30.92 6.54 -39.32
C LYS A 206 -31.48 6.38 -40.74
N TYR A 207 -30.71 6.69 -41.77
CA TYR A 207 -31.16 6.53 -43.16
C TYR A 207 -31.45 5.07 -43.51
N PHE A 208 -30.73 4.13 -42.90
CA PHE A 208 -30.90 2.70 -43.14
C PHE A 208 -31.73 1.97 -42.07
N ASN A 209 -32.31 2.67 -41.07
CA ASN A 209 -33.02 2.07 -39.92
C ASN A 209 -32.25 0.93 -39.23
N ASN A 210 -30.93 1.10 -39.10
CA ASN A 210 -30.01 0.07 -38.60
C ASN A 210 -29.70 0.18 -37.10
N GLU A 211 -30.53 0.90 -36.33
CA GLU A 211 -30.24 1.14 -34.90
C GLU A 211 -30.11 -0.16 -34.10
N LYS A 212 -30.99 -1.13 -34.36
CA LYS A 212 -30.94 -2.43 -33.67
C LYS A 212 -29.69 -3.21 -34.04
N PHE A 213 -29.26 -3.15 -35.31
CA PHE A 213 -28.05 -3.80 -35.77
C PHE A 213 -26.79 -3.22 -35.12
N GLU A 214 -26.66 -1.89 -35.04
CA GLU A 214 -25.54 -1.27 -34.34
C GLU A 214 -25.60 -1.50 -32.81
N ALA A 215 -26.81 -1.53 -32.23
CA ALA A 215 -26.98 -1.88 -30.82
C ALA A 215 -26.50 -3.31 -30.52
N ASP A 216 -26.90 -4.31 -31.32
CA ASP A 216 -26.47 -5.70 -31.16
C ASP A 216 -24.95 -5.85 -31.40
N ARG A 217 -24.39 -5.08 -32.34
CA ARG A 217 -22.94 -5.04 -32.58
C ARG A 217 -22.18 -4.46 -31.39
N TYR A 218 -22.72 -3.42 -30.78
CA TYR A 218 -22.16 -2.80 -29.57
C TYR A 218 -22.27 -3.73 -28.36
N ASP A 219 -23.42 -4.38 -28.17
CA ASP A 219 -23.65 -5.37 -27.11
C ASP A 219 -22.66 -6.54 -27.17
N GLY A 220 -22.35 -7.02 -28.39
CA GLY A 220 -21.33 -8.05 -28.58
C GLY A 220 -19.94 -7.67 -28.06
N VAL A 221 -19.55 -6.40 -28.17
CA VAL A 221 -18.27 -5.90 -27.62
C VAL A 221 -18.37 -5.65 -26.12
N LEU A 222 -19.52 -5.13 -25.65
CA LEU A 222 -19.78 -4.96 -24.22
C LEU A 222 -19.72 -6.30 -23.46
N LYS A 223 -20.22 -7.39 -24.05
CA LYS A 223 -20.12 -8.73 -23.46
C LYS A 223 -18.67 -9.20 -23.29
N LYS A 224 -17.79 -8.91 -24.26
CA LYS A 224 -16.35 -9.18 -24.10
C LYS A 224 -15.75 -8.40 -22.93
N TYR A 225 -16.15 -7.12 -22.78
CA TYR A 225 -15.73 -6.29 -21.66
C TYR A 225 -16.26 -6.81 -20.33
N GLU A 226 -17.53 -7.22 -20.27
CA GLU A 226 -18.15 -7.83 -19.09
C GLU A 226 -17.37 -9.07 -18.63
N ASP A 227 -17.14 -10.03 -19.53
CA ASP A 227 -16.38 -11.25 -19.23
C ASP A 227 -14.96 -10.94 -18.73
N ALA A 228 -14.30 -9.95 -19.34
CA ALA A 228 -12.96 -9.51 -18.95
C ALA A 228 -12.94 -8.81 -17.58
N SER A 229 -13.96 -7.99 -17.30
CA SER A 229 -14.16 -7.27 -16.05
C SER A 229 -14.45 -8.23 -14.90
N LEU A 230 -15.30 -9.24 -15.12
CA LEU A 230 -15.58 -10.31 -14.17
C LEU A 230 -14.31 -11.10 -13.82
N LYS A 231 -13.48 -11.46 -14.82
CA LYS A 231 -12.16 -12.09 -14.58
C LYS A 231 -11.20 -11.19 -13.81
N THR A 232 -11.21 -9.89 -14.09
CA THR A 232 -10.37 -8.90 -13.39
C THR A 232 -10.79 -8.75 -11.91
N SER A 233 -12.10 -8.79 -11.64
CA SER A 233 -12.67 -8.67 -10.30
C SER A 233 -12.50 -9.96 -9.48
N SER A 234 -12.81 -11.12 -10.05
CA SER A 234 -12.61 -12.42 -9.41
C SER A 234 -11.13 -12.70 -9.11
N SER A 235 -10.21 -12.36 -10.03
CA SER A 235 -8.77 -12.48 -9.76
C SER A 235 -8.27 -11.52 -8.65
N LEU A 236 -8.92 -10.37 -8.46
CA LEU A 236 -8.64 -9.48 -7.33
C LEU A 236 -9.09 -10.11 -6.01
N ALA A 237 -10.28 -10.70 -5.99
CA ALA A 237 -10.80 -11.40 -4.82
C ALA A 237 -9.89 -12.56 -4.40
N LEU A 238 -9.41 -13.35 -5.37
CA LEU A 238 -8.43 -14.42 -5.12
C LEU A 238 -7.11 -13.89 -4.53
N LEU A 239 -6.60 -12.78 -5.06
CA LEU A 239 -5.40 -12.13 -4.54
C LEU A 239 -5.62 -11.69 -3.09
N ASN A 240 -6.71 -10.97 -2.80
CA ASN A 240 -7.03 -10.49 -1.45
C ASN A 240 -7.22 -11.66 -0.49
N PHE A 241 -7.93 -12.72 -0.90
CA PHE A 241 -8.13 -13.91 -0.06
C PHE A 241 -6.81 -14.60 0.26
N GLY A 242 -5.96 -14.87 -0.74
CA GLY A 242 -4.68 -15.52 -0.51
C GLY A 242 -3.74 -14.68 0.36
N GLN A 243 -3.74 -13.35 0.19
CA GLN A 243 -2.99 -12.43 1.06
C GLN A 243 -3.46 -12.51 2.52
N ASN A 244 -4.78 -12.48 2.76
CA ASN A 244 -5.35 -12.64 4.09
C ASN A 244 -5.04 -14.02 4.66
N ALA A 245 -5.17 -15.08 3.87
CA ALA A 245 -4.88 -16.45 4.29
C ALA A 245 -3.41 -16.64 4.71
N ILE A 246 -2.45 -16.06 3.97
CA ILE A 246 -1.02 -16.08 4.34
C ILE A 246 -0.81 -15.39 5.70
N PHE A 247 -1.40 -14.21 5.90
CA PHE A 247 -1.29 -13.49 7.17
C PHE A 247 -1.96 -14.24 8.32
N SER A 248 -3.16 -14.76 8.11
CA SER A 248 -3.88 -15.55 9.12
C SER A 248 -3.09 -16.80 9.50
N ALA A 249 -2.54 -17.53 8.54
CA ALA A 249 -1.72 -18.71 8.81
C ALA A 249 -0.44 -18.36 9.57
N ALA A 250 0.27 -17.30 9.17
CA ALA A 250 1.46 -16.83 9.87
C ALA A 250 1.15 -16.38 11.30
N LEU A 251 0.06 -15.64 11.47
CA LEU A 251 -0.38 -15.14 12.77
C LEU A 251 -0.78 -16.30 13.70
N SER A 252 -1.60 -17.24 13.22
CA SER A 252 -1.95 -18.44 13.97
C SER A 252 -0.71 -19.26 14.34
N GLY A 253 0.24 -19.45 13.41
CA GLY A 253 1.50 -20.14 13.70
C GLY A 253 2.32 -19.47 14.79
N ILE A 254 2.44 -18.13 14.74
CA ILE A 254 3.14 -17.35 15.76
C ILE A 254 2.42 -17.40 17.11
N MET A 255 1.09 -17.39 17.13
CA MET A 255 0.29 -17.48 18.35
C MET A 255 0.41 -18.85 19.02
N ILE A 256 0.44 -19.93 18.24
CA ILE A 256 0.66 -21.29 18.76
C ILE A 256 2.05 -21.40 19.40
N LEU A 257 3.08 -20.85 18.76
CA LEU A 257 4.42 -20.83 19.34
C LEU A 257 4.50 -19.98 20.60
N ALA A 258 3.90 -18.79 20.59
CA ALA A 258 3.82 -17.95 21.79
C ALA A 258 3.10 -18.68 22.93
N ALA A 259 1.98 -19.37 22.66
CA ALA A 259 1.26 -20.16 23.65
C ALA A 259 2.15 -21.26 24.25
N ASN A 260 2.91 -21.98 23.43
CA ASN A 260 3.84 -23.01 23.90
C ASN A 260 4.96 -22.43 24.78
N GLU A 261 5.50 -21.26 24.44
CA GLU A 261 6.53 -20.60 25.24
C GLU A 261 5.97 -19.99 26.54
N ILE A 262 4.71 -19.57 26.55
CA ILE A 262 3.99 -19.15 27.77
C ILE A 262 3.82 -20.34 28.72
N VAL A 263 3.42 -21.51 28.22
CA VAL A 263 3.28 -22.74 29.03
C VAL A 263 4.62 -23.17 29.63
N LYS A 264 5.73 -22.93 28.94
CA LYS A 264 7.09 -23.18 29.45
C LYS A 264 7.59 -22.11 30.44
N GLY A 265 6.86 -21.01 30.61
CA GLY A 265 7.24 -19.89 31.47
C GLY A 265 8.26 -18.91 30.87
N ASN A 266 8.58 -19.04 29.57
CA ASN A 266 9.56 -18.17 28.89
C ASN A 266 8.96 -16.85 28.39
N MET A 267 7.63 -16.76 28.27
CA MET A 267 6.91 -15.59 27.75
C MET A 267 5.67 -15.29 28.59
N THR A 268 5.23 -14.02 28.58
CA THR A 268 3.99 -13.60 29.26
C THR A 268 2.79 -13.56 28.31
N VAL A 269 1.58 -13.44 28.85
CA VAL A 269 0.36 -13.23 28.04
C VAL A 269 0.43 -11.91 27.27
N GLY A 270 1.07 -10.87 27.83
CA GLY A 270 1.32 -9.62 27.12
C GLY A 270 2.27 -9.77 25.94
N ASP A 271 3.25 -10.69 25.99
CA ASP A 271 4.11 -10.97 24.83
C ASP A 271 3.32 -11.50 23.63
N LEU A 272 2.33 -12.36 23.84
CA LEU A 272 1.45 -12.83 22.77
C LEU A 272 0.72 -11.67 22.09
N VAL A 273 0.22 -10.73 22.90
CA VAL A 273 -0.47 -9.52 22.41
C VAL A 273 0.49 -8.61 21.63
N MET A 274 1.73 -8.44 22.09
CA MET A 274 2.76 -7.68 21.38
C MET A 274 3.07 -8.30 20.02
N VAL A 275 3.35 -9.61 19.98
CA VAL A 275 3.72 -10.30 18.74
C VAL A 275 2.58 -10.22 17.72
N ASN A 276 1.34 -10.45 18.16
CA ASN A 276 0.15 -10.28 17.33
C ASN A 276 0.04 -8.85 16.77
N GLY A 277 0.19 -7.84 17.63
CA GLY A 277 0.11 -6.44 17.23
C GLY A 277 1.20 -6.03 16.24
N LEU A 278 2.44 -6.45 16.47
CA LEU A 278 3.58 -6.15 15.59
C LEU A 278 3.43 -6.82 14.22
N LEU A 279 3.03 -8.10 14.18
CA LEU A 279 2.83 -8.81 12.91
C LEU A 279 1.65 -8.24 12.13
N PHE A 280 0.56 -7.87 12.81
CA PHE A 280 -0.59 -7.24 12.18
C PHE A 280 -0.25 -5.89 11.55
N GLN A 281 0.56 -5.06 12.22
CA GLN A 281 1.00 -3.77 11.67
C GLN A 281 1.77 -3.92 10.35
N LEU A 282 2.55 -4.99 10.17
CA LEU A 282 3.24 -5.26 8.91
C LEU A 282 2.27 -5.53 7.75
N SER A 283 1.07 -6.04 8.01
CA SER A 283 0.12 -6.39 6.95
C SER A 283 -0.42 -5.19 6.17
N ILE A 284 -0.59 -4.05 6.84
CA ILE A 284 -1.17 -2.84 6.26
C ILE A 284 -0.32 -2.28 5.10
N PRO A 285 0.98 -1.96 5.28
CA PRO A 285 1.79 -1.41 4.21
C PRO A 285 2.07 -2.43 3.10
N LEU A 286 2.14 -3.72 3.42
CA LEU A 286 2.38 -4.80 2.47
C LEU A 286 1.26 -4.89 1.42
N GLY A 287 0.01 -4.60 1.78
CA GLY A 287 -1.14 -4.48 0.87
C GLY A 287 -0.90 -3.57 -0.34
N PHE A 288 -0.12 -2.52 -0.16
CA PHE A 288 0.16 -1.53 -1.19
C PHE A 288 1.35 -1.88 -2.08
N LEU A 289 2.14 -2.91 -1.76
CA LEU A 289 3.33 -3.26 -2.55
C LEU A 289 2.98 -3.74 -3.97
N GLY A 290 1.87 -4.45 -4.13
CA GLY A 290 1.46 -4.96 -5.44
C GLY A 290 1.15 -3.85 -6.44
N SER A 291 0.44 -2.80 -6.00
CA SER A 291 0.17 -1.61 -6.83
C SER A 291 1.43 -0.80 -7.08
N VAL A 292 2.26 -0.59 -6.06
CA VAL A 292 3.54 0.12 -6.17
C VAL A 292 4.46 -0.55 -7.18
N TYR A 293 4.61 -1.88 -7.12
CA TYR A 293 5.43 -2.63 -8.08
C TYR A 293 4.98 -2.39 -9.52
N ARG A 294 3.67 -2.50 -9.77
CA ARG A 294 3.08 -2.30 -11.10
C ARG A 294 3.30 -0.86 -11.59
N GLU A 295 3.06 0.12 -10.73
CA GLU A 295 3.15 1.53 -11.09
C GLU A 295 4.59 2.00 -11.26
N VAL A 296 5.53 1.47 -10.47
CA VAL A 296 6.97 1.68 -10.69
C VAL A 296 7.40 1.07 -12.02
N ARG A 297 6.97 -0.15 -12.34
CA ARG A 297 7.27 -0.77 -13.64
C ARG A 297 6.69 0.02 -14.80
N GLN A 298 5.45 0.51 -14.68
CA GLN A 298 4.82 1.35 -15.69
C GLN A 298 5.56 2.68 -15.87
N ALA A 299 5.89 3.35 -14.77
CA ALA A 299 6.65 4.60 -14.80
C ALA A 299 8.04 4.41 -15.41
N LEU A 300 8.71 3.26 -15.16
CA LEU A 300 9.97 2.93 -15.81
C LEU A 300 9.84 2.79 -17.33
N ILE A 301 8.74 2.22 -17.81
CA ILE A 301 8.45 2.12 -19.26
C ILE A 301 8.10 3.51 -19.83
N ASP A 302 7.29 4.31 -19.14
CA ASP A 302 6.93 5.67 -19.56
C ASP A 302 8.11 6.65 -19.54
N MET A 303 9.22 6.30 -18.88
CA MET A 303 10.47 7.06 -18.87
C MET A 303 11.43 6.68 -20.02
N GLN A 304 11.23 5.53 -20.68
CA GLN A 304 12.00 5.11 -21.86
C GLN A 304 11.46 5.79 -23.12
#